data_AF-A0A520G2Z2-F1
#
_entry.id   AF-A0A520G2Z2-F1
#
_cell.length_a   1.000
_cell.length_b   1.000
_cell.length_c   1.000
_cell.angle_alpha   90.00
_cell.angle_beta   90.00
_cell.angle_gamma   90.00
#
_symmetry.space_group_name_H-M   'P 1'
#
loop_
_entity.id
_entity.type
_entity.pdbx_description
1 polymer ?
#
loop_
_entity_poly.entity_id
_entity_poly.type
_entity_poly.pdbx_seq_one_letter_code
_entity_poly.pdbx_strand_id
1 'polypeptide(L)'
;QRWLDGHALDGINIHIGHPAQFQRFVDEVLPILRERGVVREDYEQNTLRGNLGLPFAENRYTRARRAHHSAQPIQAPSTHPVSASA
;
A
#
# COMPACT_ATOMS: atom_id res chain seq x y z
N GLN A 1 -5.39 24.19 -6.63
CA GLN A 1 -4.79 24.00 -7.95
C GLN A 1 -3.39 24.57 -8.06
N ARG A 2 -3.20 25.89 -8.00
CA ARG A 2 -1.87 26.52 -8.14
C ARG A 2 -0.75 25.89 -7.30
N TRP A 3 -1.05 25.44 -6.08
CA TRP A 3 -0.08 24.77 -5.21
C TRP A 3 0.31 23.37 -5.70
N LEU A 4 -0.64 22.63 -6.27
CA LEU A 4 -0.36 21.33 -6.90
C LEU A 4 0.47 21.53 -8.18
N ASP A 5 0.07 22.46 -9.05
CA ASP A 5 0.80 22.76 -10.30
C ASP A 5 2.23 23.26 -10.02
N GLY A 6 2.37 24.06 -8.97
CA GLY A 6 3.66 24.56 -8.48
C GLY A 6 4.46 23.53 -7.68
N HIS A 7 4.00 22.27 -7.60
CA HIS A 7 4.66 21.18 -6.87
C HIS A 7 4.94 21.51 -5.39
N ALA A 8 4.08 22.31 -4.77
CA ALA A 8 4.21 22.71 -3.38
C ALA A 8 3.59 21.68 -2.41
N LEU A 9 2.72 20.80 -2.90
CA LEU A 9 2.09 19.72 -2.14
C LEU A 9 1.55 18.61 -3.05
N ASP A 10 1.45 17.39 -2.51
CA ASP A 10 0.77 16.24 -3.14
C ASP A 10 -0.64 15.98 -2.57
N GLY A 11 -0.96 16.61 -1.43
CA GLY A 11 -2.23 16.44 -0.74
C GLY A 11 -2.43 17.46 0.36
N ILE A 12 -3.67 17.56 0.87
CA ILE A 12 -4.04 18.49 1.92
C ILE A 12 -4.62 17.75 3.12
N ASN A 13 -4.32 18.25 4.31
CA ASN A 13 -5.04 17.87 5.52
C ASN A 13 -6.20 18.87 5.71
N ILE A 14 -7.44 18.39 5.69
CA ILE A 14 -8.61 19.25 5.80
C ILE A 14 -9.03 19.29 7.26
N HIS A 15 -8.67 20.35 7.96
CA HIS A 15 -9.14 20.60 9.32
C HIS A 15 -10.53 21.23 9.30
N ILE A 16 -11.44 20.69 10.11
CA ILE A 16 -12.84 21.07 10.13
C ILE A 16 -13.30 21.23 11.57
N GLY A 17 -13.88 22.39 11.87
CA GLY A 17 -14.41 22.70 13.21
C GLY A 17 -15.87 22.29 13.39
N HIS A 18 -16.62 22.08 12.31
CA HIS A 18 -18.03 21.69 12.36
C HIS A 18 -18.39 20.72 11.23
N PRO A 19 -19.15 19.62 11.49
CA PRO A 19 -19.46 18.59 10.50
C PRO A 19 -20.02 19.13 9.17
N ALA A 20 -20.88 20.15 9.22
CA ALA A 20 -21.45 20.77 8.02
C ALA A 20 -20.40 21.39 7.06
N GLN A 21 -19.22 21.77 7.57
CA GLN A 21 -18.15 22.28 6.71
C GLN A 21 -17.56 21.17 5.83
N PHE A 22 -17.53 19.92 6.31
CA PHE A 22 -17.08 18.80 5.49
C PHE A 22 -18.06 18.53 4.37
N GLN A 23 -19.35 18.50 4.69
CA GLN A 23 -20.41 18.32 3.70
C GLN A 23 -20.33 19.38 2.60
N ARG A 24 -20.21 20.65 2.99
CA ARG A 24 -20.01 21.76 2.03
C ARG A 24 -18.76 21.60 1.18
N PHE A 25 -17.65 21.16 1.75
CA PHE A 25 -16.44 20.93 0.96
C PHE A 25 -16.64 19.83 -0.09
N VAL A 26 -17.28 18.72 0.31
CA VAL A 26 -17.58 17.59 -0.59
C VAL A 26 -18.56 18.01 -1.69
N ASP A 27 -19.57 18.82 -1.36
CA ASP A 27 -20.63 19.18 -2.32
C ASP A 27 -20.24 20.35 -3.23
N GLU A 28 -19.47 21.31 -2.74
CA GLU A 28 -19.15 22.54 -3.47
C GLU A 28 -17.75 22.49 -4.13
N VAL A 29 -16.74 21.95 -3.44
CA VAL A 29 -15.35 22.03 -3.89
C VAL A 29 -14.92 20.80 -4.67
N LEU A 30 -15.27 19.61 -4.19
CA LEU A 30 -14.84 18.35 -4.81
C LEU A 30 -15.27 18.24 -6.29
N PRO A 31 -16.51 18.62 -6.69
CA PRO A 31 -16.92 18.54 -8.10
C PRO A 31 -16.06 19.42 -9.03
N ILE A 32 -15.66 20.61 -8.55
CA ILE A 32 -14.80 21.53 -9.33
C ILE A 32 -13.42 20.93 -9.54
N LEU A 33 -12.86 20.26 -8.52
CA LEU A 33 -11.56 19.60 -8.63
C LEU A 33 -11.62 18.38 -9.56
N ARG A 34 -12.74 17.65 -9.52
CA ARG A 34 -13.02 16.51 -10.37
C ARG A 34 -13.16 16.89 -11.85
N GLU A 35 -13.96 17.91 -12.15
CA GLU A 35 -14.12 18.45 -13.50
C GLU A 35 -12.78 18.88 -14.11
N ARG A 36 -11.87 19.37 -13.27
CA ARG A 36 -10.51 19.79 -13.68
C ARG A 36 -9.51 18.63 -13.78
N GLY A 37 -9.91 17.40 -13.46
CA GLY A 37 -9.07 16.20 -13.56
C GLY A 37 -7.93 16.14 -12.54
N VAL A 38 -8.03 16.86 -11.41
CA VAL A 38 -6.93 16.97 -10.43
C VAL A 38 -7.12 16.09 -9.21
N VAL A 39 -8.31 15.49 -9.07
CA VAL A 39 -8.63 14.49 -8.05
C VAL A 39 -9.41 13.35 -8.71
N ARG A 40 -9.26 12.15 -8.15
CA ARG A 40 -9.95 10.94 -8.61
C ARG A 40 -11.46 10.98 -8.34
N GLU A 41 -12.22 10.29 -9.19
CA GLU A 41 -13.66 10.03 -8.99
C GLU A 41 -13.88 8.93 -7.97
N ASP A 42 -13.24 7.78 -8.19
CA ASP A 42 -13.43 6.56 -7.41
C ASP A 42 -12.14 6.07 -6.77
N TYR A 43 -12.29 5.16 -5.80
CA TYR A 43 -11.18 4.44 -5.20
C TYR A 43 -10.91 3.14 -5.97
N GLU A 44 -9.68 2.96 -6.44
CA GLU A 44 -9.29 1.77 -7.22
C GLU A 44 -8.74 0.64 -6.36
N GLN A 45 -8.29 0.95 -5.13
CA GLN A 45 -7.61 0.00 -4.26
C GLN A 45 -8.33 -0.13 -2.92
N ASN A 46 -8.21 -1.30 -2.31
CA ASN A 46 -8.84 -1.61 -1.02
C ASN A 46 -7.93 -1.28 0.18
N THR A 47 -6.77 -0.68 -0.06
CA THR A 47 -5.81 -0.32 1.00
C THR A 47 -5.44 1.14 0.91
N LEU A 48 -5.18 1.76 2.07
CA LEU A 48 -4.69 3.14 2.14
C LEU A 48 -3.43 3.33 1.28
N ARG A 49 -2.47 2.39 1.38
CA ARG A 49 -1.24 2.45 0.59
C ARG A 49 -1.53 2.39 -0.91
N GLY A 50 -2.39 1.49 -1.35
CA GLY A 50 -2.78 1.38 -2.76
C GLY A 50 -3.41 2.69 -3.28
N ASN A 51 -4.32 3.29 -2.52
CA ASN A 51 -4.96 4.56 -2.91
C ASN A 51 -4.04 5.79 -2.87
N LEU A 52 -2.86 5.66 -2.25
CA LEU A 52 -1.80 6.67 -2.23
C LEU A 52 -0.68 6.35 -3.24
N GLY A 53 -0.81 5.30 -4.06
CA GLY A 53 0.24 4.86 -4.99
C GLY A 53 1.48 4.28 -4.31
N LEU A 54 1.37 3.86 -3.04
CA LEU A 54 2.48 3.32 -2.26
C LEU A 54 2.56 1.79 -2.40
N PRO A 55 3.78 1.22 -2.51
CA PRO A 55 3.95 -0.23 -2.59
C PRO A 55 3.55 -0.94 -1.31
N PHE A 56 3.24 -2.23 -1.42
CA PHE A 56 2.99 -3.09 -0.28
C PHE A 56 4.25 -3.21 0.59
N ALA A 57 4.12 -2.89 1.88
CA ALA A 57 5.21 -2.97 2.83
C ALA A 57 5.30 -4.38 3.42
N GLU A 58 6.13 -5.24 2.84
CA GLU A 58 6.32 -6.60 3.34
C GLU A 58 6.93 -6.59 4.76
N ASN A 59 6.37 -7.42 5.64
CA ASN A 59 6.91 -7.63 6.98
C ASN A 59 8.37 -8.15 6.91
N ARG A 60 9.28 -7.48 7.61
CA ARG A 60 10.72 -7.78 7.61
C ARG A 60 11.06 -9.23 8.02
N TYR A 61 10.30 -9.80 8.96
CA TYR A 61 10.52 -11.17 9.44
C TYR A 61 10.01 -12.20 8.44
N THR A 62 8.87 -11.93 7.79
CA THR A 62 8.35 -12.77 6.70
C THR A 62 9.35 -12.82 5.53
N ARG A 63 9.91 -11.67 5.14
CA ARG A 63 10.94 -11.58 4.09
C ARG A 63 12.19 -12.39 4.46
N ALA A 64 12.70 -12.22 5.69
CA ALA A 64 13.86 -12.95 6.19
C ALA A 64 13.62 -14.48 6.17
N ARG A 65 12.47 -14.93 6.69
CA ARG A 65 12.11 -16.36 6.69
C ARG A 65 12.06 -16.93 5.27
N ARG A 66 11.47 -16.20 4.31
CA ARG A 66 11.45 -16.63 2.90
C ARG A 66 12.87 -16.77 2.35
N ALA A 67 13.72 -15.77 2.56
CA ALA A 67 15.11 -15.79 2.09
C ALA A 67 15.91 -16.97 2.68
N HIS A 68 15.75 -17.24 3.98
CA HIS A 68 16.36 -18.40 4.63
C HIS A 68 15.86 -19.73 4.05
N HIS A 69 14.54 -19.87 3.82
CA HIS A 69 13.97 -21.08 3.24
C HIS A 69 14.46 -21.32 1.81
N SER A 70 14.55 -20.28 0.98
CA SER A 70 15.09 -20.38 -0.38
C SER A 70 16.59 -20.66 -0.45
N ALA A 71 17.34 -20.35 0.61
CA ALA A 71 18.78 -20.61 0.70
C ALA A 71 19.11 -22.00 1.24
N GLN A 72 18.12 -22.75 1.75
CA GLN A 72 18.34 -24.14 2.16
C GLN A 72 18.27 -25.05 0.93
N PRO A 73 19.32 -25.82 0.62
CA PRO A 73 19.23 -26.85 -0.41
C PRO A 73 18.14 -27.84 0.00
N ILE A 74 17.30 -28.25 -0.95
CA ILE A 74 16.47 -29.45 -0.82
C ILE A 74 17.39 -30.59 -0.36
N GLN A 75 17.31 -30.93 0.93
CA GLN A 75 18.09 -32.01 1.50
C GLN A 75 17.53 -33.30 0.90
N ALA A 76 18.30 -33.96 0.03
CA ALA A 76 17.95 -35.26 -0.51
C ALA A 76 17.61 -36.20 0.68
N PRO A 77 16.56 -37.03 0.57
CA PRO A 77 16.18 -37.91 1.67
C PRO A 77 17.39 -38.73 2.10
N SER A 78 17.78 -38.59 3.36
CA SER A 78 18.90 -39.32 3.95
C SER A 78 18.59 -40.81 3.88
N THR A 79 19.19 -41.47 2.90
CA THR A 79 19.25 -42.93 2.82
C THR A 79 20.16 -43.39 3.94
N HIS A 80 19.59 -43.65 5.11
CA HIS A 80 20.28 -44.41 6.14
C HIS A 80 20.45 -45.84 5.63
N PRO A 81 21.68 -46.36 5.44
CA PRO A 81 21.87 -47.77 5.15
C PRO A 81 21.47 -48.55 6.40
N VAL A 82 20.48 -49.43 6.26
CA VAL A 82 20.13 -50.41 7.30
C VAL A 82 21.30 -51.40 7.34
N SER A 83 22.21 -51.24 8.31
CA SER A 83 23.24 -52.26 8.57
C SER A 83 22.56 -53.54 9.02
N ALA A 84 22.56 -54.55 8.14
CA ALA A 84 22.25 -55.91 8.50
C ALA A 84 23.44 -56.49 9.27
N SER A 85 23.29 -56.65 10.59
CA SER A 85 24.18 -57.46 11.40
C SER A 85 23.83 -58.94 11.20
N ALA A 86 24.83 -59.74 10.82
CA ALA A 86 24.83 -61.20 10.84
C ALA A 86 25.94 -61.67 11.77
#